data_AF-N6TQZ4-F1
#
_entry.id   AF-N6TQZ4-F1
#
_cell.length_a   1.000
_cell.length_b   1.000
_cell.length_c   1.000
_cell.angle_alpha   90.00
_cell.angle_beta   90.00
_cell.angle_gamma   90.00
#
_symmetry.space_group_name_H-M   'P 1'
#
loop_
_entity.id
_entity.type
_entity.pdbx_description
1 polymer ?
#
loop_
_entity_poly.entity_id
_entity_poly.type
_entity_poly.pdbx_seq_one_letter_code
_entity_poly.pdbx_strand_id
1 'polypeptide(L)'
;MARGKPPKGMHINHDDLATMASGNAGTLLLRRMERELDSLQRQIQQNKQTVSSLKRKHADTVDELRPSDEKQRNNPRWSNEELMLAVQGFRKYGKDYKAIAEMMGNKTEQYVRTFFANYRKKYNLDQLIKDWERSNGHSPEDAAEDNDDVICLSPSPSKKECLKNGGKVVTGHATK
;
A
#
# COMPACT_ATOMS: atom_id res chain seq x y z
N MET A 1 33.81 34.15 24.44
CA MET A 1 33.17 35.01 23.41
C MET A 1 32.32 34.13 22.50
N ALA A 2 31.00 34.22 22.60
CA ALA A 2 30.08 33.36 21.84
C ALA A 2 30.14 33.75 20.34
N ARG A 3 30.70 32.87 19.51
CA ARG A 3 30.94 33.17 18.09
C ARG A 3 29.66 33.00 17.26
N GLY A 4 29.28 34.08 16.58
CA GLY A 4 28.81 34.08 15.19
C GLY A 4 27.45 33.46 14.84
N LYS A 5 26.66 32.98 15.79
CA LYS A 5 25.33 32.43 15.48
C LYS A 5 24.27 33.54 15.51
N PRO A 6 23.37 33.60 14.53
CA PRO A 6 22.27 34.57 14.52
C PRO A 6 21.32 34.34 15.71
N PRO A 7 20.56 35.37 16.12
CA PRO A 7 19.57 35.26 17.20
C PRO A 7 18.55 34.13 16.96
N LYS A 8 17.93 33.62 18.03
CA LYS A 8 16.94 32.53 17.94
C LYS A 8 15.77 32.94 17.04
N GLY A 9 15.44 32.10 16.05
CA GLY A 9 14.39 32.37 15.06
C GLY A 9 14.83 33.20 13.85
N MET A 10 16.09 33.70 13.84
CA MET A 10 16.68 34.36 12.69
C MET A 10 17.48 33.35 11.87
N HIS A 11 17.08 33.17 10.61
CA HIS A 11 17.78 32.33 9.65
C HIS A 11 18.55 33.22 8.68
N ILE A 12 19.88 33.17 8.72
CA ILE A 12 20.76 33.96 7.84
C ILE A 12 21.68 32.99 7.11
N ASN A 13 21.50 32.87 5.79
CA ASN A 13 22.34 32.06 4.92
C ASN A 13 23.08 32.95 3.93
N HIS A 14 24.31 32.56 3.58
CA HIS A 14 25.15 33.32 2.64
C HIS A 14 24.53 33.40 1.24
N ASP A 15 24.01 32.28 0.72
CA ASP A 15 23.46 32.21 -0.64
C ASP A 15 22.17 33.02 -0.79
N ASP A 16 21.30 32.98 0.23
CA ASP A 16 20.08 33.80 0.28
C ASP A 16 20.44 35.29 0.35
N LEU A 17 21.47 35.65 1.14
CA LEU A 17 21.94 37.03 1.27
C LEU A 17 22.54 37.56 -0.05
N ALA A 18 23.35 36.75 -0.74
CA ALA A 18 23.91 37.10 -2.05
C ALA A 18 22.80 37.25 -3.11
N THR A 19 21.81 36.36 -3.09
CA THR A 19 20.64 36.42 -3.98
C THR A 19 19.81 37.67 -3.70
N MET A 20 19.55 38.02 -2.44
CA MET A 20 18.77 39.20 -2.08
C MET A 20 19.51 40.53 -2.31
N ALA A 21 20.84 40.55 -2.16
CA ALA A 21 21.66 41.73 -2.44
C ALA A 21 21.77 42.05 -3.94
N SER A 22 21.37 41.11 -4.80
CA SER A 22 21.39 41.26 -6.26
C SER A 22 20.18 42.05 -6.77
N GLY A 23 20.27 43.37 -6.73
CA GLY A 23 19.28 44.27 -7.35
C GLY A 23 17.85 44.06 -6.82
N ASN A 24 16.90 43.78 -7.70
CA ASN A 24 15.49 43.55 -7.34
C ASN A 24 15.15 42.06 -7.10
N ALA A 25 16.14 41.16 -7.04
CA ALA A 25 15.89 39.72 -6.90
C ALA A 25 15.12 39.36 -5.62
N GLY A 26 15.37 40.07 -4.50
CA GLY A 26 14.64 39.88 -3.25
C GLY A 26 13.13 40.11 -3.37
N THR A 27 12.72 41.17 -4.08
CA THR A 27 11.29 41.48 -4.24
C THR A 27 10.58 40.50 -5.17
N LEU A 28 11.27 40.04 -6.22
CA LEU A 28 10.74 39.00 -7.13
C LEU A 28 10.59 37.65 -6.44
N LEU A 29 11.54 37.28 -5.56
CA LEU A 29 11.48 36.05 -4.78
C LEU A 29 10.31 36.07 -3.79
N LEU A 30 10.12 37.16 -3.05
CA LEU A 30 8.98 37.33 -2.16
C LEU A 30 7.65 37.19 -2.92
N ARG A 31 7.50 37.87 -4.06
CA ARG A 31 6.30 37.77 -4.91
C ARG A 31 6.08 36.37 -5.49
N ARG A 32 7.15 35.61 -5.76
CA ARG A 32 7.06 34.20 -6.17
C ARG A 32 6.51 33.34 -5.03
N MET A 33 7.04 33.51 -3.82
CA MET A 33 6.58 32.77 -2.64
C MET A 33 5.13 33.11 -2.28
N GLU A 34 4.71 34.37 -2.41
CA GLU A 34 3.31 34.78 -2.22
C GLU A 34 2.36 34.04 -3.17
N ARG A 35 2.71 33.95 -4.46
CA ARG A 35 1.92 33.17 -5.43
C ARG A 35 1.87 31.68 -5.09
N GLU A 36 2.96 31.13 -4.57
CA GLU A 36 3.02 29.74 -4.14
C GLU A 36 2.13 29.49 -2.92
N LEU A 37 2.15 30.40 -1.93
CA LEU A 37 1.23 30.37 -0.79
C LEU A 37 -0.23 30.42 -1.23
N ASP A 38 -0.58 31.35 -2.11
CA ASP A 38 -1.94 31.46 -2.65
C ASP A 38 -2.37 30.18 -3.40
N SER A 39 -1.45 29.59 -4.17
CA SER A 39 -1.69 28.34 -4.89
C SER A 39 -1.96 27.18 -3.93
N LEU A 40 -1.12 27.03 -2.91
CA LEU A 40 -1.26 25.99 -1.89
C LEU A 40 -2.54 26.18 -1.06
N GLN A 41 -2.89 27.42 -0.70
CA GLN A 41 -4.13 27.73 -0.02
C GLN A 41 -5.36 27.33 -0.85
N ARG A 42 -5.37 27.63 -2.15
CA ARG A 42 -6.45 27.18 -3.05
C ARG A 42 -6.53 25.65 -3.12
N GLN A 43 -5.40 24.97 -3.22
CA GLN A 43 -5.34 23.51 -3.22
C GLN A 43 -5.87 22.91 -1.92
N ILE A 44 -5.56 23.50 -0.75
CA ILE A 44 -6.10 23.07 0.54
C ILE A 44 -7.63 23.20 0.57
N GLN A 45 -8.17 24.31 0.07
CA GLN A 45 -9.63 24.49 0.03
C GLN A 45 -10.30 23.49 -0.92
N GLN A 46 -9.71 23.23 -2.09
CA GLN A 46 -10.19 22.21 -3.02
C GLN A 46 -10.17 20.81 -2.36
N ASN A 47 -9.07 20.42 -1.73
CA ASN A 47 -8.95 19.14 -1.02
C ASN A 47 -10.00 19.02 0.09
N LYS A 48 -10.21 20.10 0.86
CA LYS A 48 -11.22 20.14 1.92
C LYS A 48 -12.63 19.91 1.36
N GLN A 49 -12.97 20.51 0.22
CA GLN A 49 -14.24 20.30 -0.45
C GLN A 49 -14.41 18.86 -0.93
N THR A 50 -13.39 18.29 -1.58
CA THR A 50 -13.41 16.88 -2.04
C THR A 50 -13.60 15.93 -0.87
N VAL A 51 -12.82 16.08 0.20
CA VAL A 51 -12.94 15.25 1.40
C VAL A 51 -14.31 15.41 2.05
N SER A 52 -14.83 16.63 2.15
CA SER A 52 -16.17 16.87 2.69
C SER A 52 -17.26 16.21 1.87
N SER A 53 -17.16 16.26 0.54
CA SER A 53 -18.10 15.58 -0.36
C SER A 53 -18.01 14.06 -0.22
N LEU A 54 -16.82 13.49 -0.15
CA LEU A 54 -16.63 12.05 0.02
C LEU A 54 -17.19 11.59 1.38
N LYS A 55 -16.92 12.33 2.45
CA LYS A 55 -17.46 12.03 3.78
C LYS A 55 -18.98 11.96 3.78
N ARG A 56 -19.67 12.94 3.18
CA ARG A 56 -21.14 12.91 3.09
C ARG A 56 -21.66 11.73 2.27
N LYS A 57 -20.98 11.38 1.16
CA LYS A 57 -21.40 10.26 0.30
C LYS A 57 -21.27 8.89 0.97
N HIS A 58 -20.32 8.74 1.89
CA HIS A 58 -19.99 7.44 2.50
C HIS A 58 -20.38 7.32 3.98
N ALA A 59 -20.99 8.34 4.59
CA ALA A 59 -21.30 8.34 6.02
C ALA A 59 -22.33 7.27 6.43
N ASP A 60 -23.38 7.09 5.63
CA ASP A 60 -24.55 6.31 6.05
C ASP A 60 -24.64 4.92 5.38
N THR A 61 -23.94 4.72 4.26
CA THR A 61 -24.10 3.50 3.43
C THR A 61 -23.50 2.23 4.05
N VAL A 62 -22.49 2.36 4.92
CA VAL A 62 -21.77 1.17 5.41
C VAL A 62 -22.56 0.42 6.49
N ASP A 63 -23.28 1.14 7.33
CA ASP A 63 -24.02 0.52 8.45
C ASP A 63 -25.28 -0.22 7.95
N GLU A 64 -25.98 0.35 6.95
CA GLU A 64 -27.15 -0.29 6.32
C GLU A 64 -26.83 -1.60 5.61
N LEU A 65 -25.61 -1.73 5.06
CA LEU A 65 -25.16 -2.92 4.34
C LEU A 65 -24.54 -3.98 5.26
N ARG A 66 -24.42 -3.71 6.56
CA ARG A 66 -23.74 -4.61 7.49
C ARG A 66 -24.62 -5.83 7.78
N PRO A 67 -24.19 -7.06 7.43
CA PRO A 67 -24.92 -8.27 7.80
C PRO A 67 -24.91 -8.48 9.32
N SER A 68 -25.93 -9.15 9.85
CA SER A 68 -25.95 -9.59 11.24
C SER A 68 -24.80 -10.58 11.51
N ASP A 69 -23.93 -10.26 12.48
CA ASP A 69 -22.81 -11.11 12.90
C ASP A 69 -23.29 -12.31 13.75
N GLU A 70 -24.00 -13.27 13.16
CA GLU A 70 -24.41 -14.51 13.85
C GLU A 70 -23.24 -15.51 13.92
N LYS A 71 -22.37 -15.33 14.91
CA LYS A 71 -21.32 -16.32 15.21
C LYS A 71 -21.93 -17.57 15.83
N GLN A 72 -22.04 -18.64 15.03
CA GLN A 72 -22.45 -19.94 15.53
C GLN A 72 -21.40 -20.51 16.49
N ARG A 73 -21.85 -21.28 17.50
CA ARG A 73 -20.92 -21.96 18.41
C ARG A 73 -20.07 -22.95 17.62
N ASN A 74 -18.76 -22.94 17.87
CA ASN A 74 -17.82 -23.86 17.25
C ASN A 74 -18.22 -25.32 17.55
N ASN A 75 -18.28 -26.16 16.52
CA ASN A 75 -18.59 -27.58 16.62
C ASN A 75 -17.43 -28.43 16.10
N PRO A 76 -16.80 -29.29 16.91
CA PRO A 76 -15.67 -30.12 16.47
C PRO A 76 -16.08 -31.27 15.54
N ARG A 77 -17.36 -31.71 15.55
CA ARG A 77 -17.81 -32.83 14.74
C ARG A 77 -18.17 -32.35 13.33
N TRP A 78 -17.61 -33.02 12.32
CA TRP A 78 -17.92 -32.77 10.91
C TRP A 78 -19.21 -33.47 10.49
N SER A 79 -20.22 -32.69 10.08
CA SER A 79 -21.40 -33.21 9.38
C SER A 79 -21.09 -33.40 7.89
N ASN A 80 -21.88 -34.23 7.18
CA ASN A 80 -21.70 -34.42 5.73
C ASN A 80 -21.82 -33.11 4.95
N GLU A 81 -22.73 -32.23 5.37
CA GLU A 81 -22.90 -30.90 4.78
C GLU A 81 -21.64 -30.03 4.96
N GLU A 82 -21.09 -30.00 6.18
CA GLU A 82 -19.85 -29.27 6.48
C GLU A 82 -18.64 -29.83 5.71
N LEU A 83 -18.57 -31.15 5.51
CA LEU A 83 -17.53 -31.75 4.67
C LEU A 83 -17.60 -31.22 3.23
N MET A 84 -18.80 -31.12 2.65
CA MET A 84 -18.98 -30.61 1.30
C MET A 84 -18.72 -29.10 1.21
N LEU A 85 -19.15 -28.33 2.22
CA LEU A 85 -18.85 -26.91 2.32
C LEU A 85 -17.34 -26.65 2.39
N ALA A 86 -16.60 -27.41 3.20
CA ALA A 86 -15.15 -27.30 3.27
C ALA A 86 -14.48 -27.56 1.92
N VAL A 87 -14.90 -28.61 1.19
CA VAL A 87 -14.40 -28.93 -0.17
C VAL A 87 -14.67 -27.77 -1.14
N GLN A 88 -15.86 -27.18 -1.11
CA GLN A 88 -16.18 -25.98 -1.89
C GLN A 88 -15.31 -24.78 -1.50
N GLY A 89 -15.05 -24.62 -0.20
CA GLY A 89 -14.16 -23.59 0.35
C GLY A 89 -12.75 -23.69 -0.24
N PHE A 90 -12.15 -24.89 -0.25
CA PHE A 90 -10.83 -25.11 -0.85
C PHE A 90 -10.79 -24.79 -2.35
N ARG A 91 -11.87 -25.08 -3.08
CA ARG A 91 -11.99 -24.73 -4.50
C ARG A 91 -12.07 -23.20 -4.73
N LYS A 92 -12.68 -22.47 -3.81
CA LYS A 92 -12.94 -21.02 -3.95
C LYS A 92 -11.82 -20.14 -3.38
N TYR A 93 -11.20 -20.56 -2.28
CA TYR A 93 -10.25 -19.75 -1.50
C TYR A 93 -8.85 -20.37 -1.41
N GLY A 94 -8.62 -21.54 -2.00
CA GLY A 94 -7.32 -22.21 -1.93
C GLY A 94 -6.96 -22.58 -0.49
N LYS A 95 -5.76 -22.19 -0.05
CA LYS A 95 -5.25 -22.45 1.31
C LYS A 95 -5.54 -21.32 2.31
N ASP A 96 -6.44 -20.39 1.99
CA ASP A 96 -6.94 -19.43 2.98
C ASP A 96 -7.89 -20.12 3.97
N TYR A 97 -7.30 -20.81 4.95
CA TYR A 97 -8.03 -21.56 5.97
C TYR A 97 -8.95 -20.67 6.82
N LYS A 98 -8.61 -19.38 6.96
CA LYS A 98 -9.39 -18.42 7.72
C LYS A 98 -10.66 -18.05 6.96
N ALA A 99 -10.57 -17.71 5.68
CA ALA A 99 -11.74 -17.45 4.84
C ALA A 99 -12.69 -18.65 4.76
N ILE A 100 -12.13 -19.87 4.69
CA ILE A 100 -12.94 -21.10 4.71
C ILE A 100 -13.65 -21.29 6.05
N ALA A 101 -12.96 -21.03 7.17
CA ALA A 101 -13.56 -21.11 8.50
C ALA A 101 -14.70 -20.08 8.68
N GLU A 102 -14.48 -18.85 8.23
CA GLU A 102 -15.49 -17.78 8.25
C GLU A 102 -16.70 -18.10 7.38
N MET A 103 -16.49 -18.68 6.18
CA MET A 103 -17.58 -19.13 5.32
C MET A 103 -18.47 -20.18 5.99
N MET A 104 -17.90 -21.10 6.76
CA MET A 104 -18.67 -22.14 7.45
C MET A 104 -19.28 -21.66 8.78
N GLY A 105 -18.75 -20.59 9.38
CA GLY A 105 -19.31 -19.94 10.58
C GLY A 105 -19.21 -20.72 11.90
N ASN A 106 -18.94 -22.03 11.88
CA ASN A 106 -18.95 -22.91 13.06
C ASN A 106 -17.69 -23.80 13.21
N LYS A 107 -16.63 -23.52 12.43
CA LYS A 107 -15.31 -24.15 12.57
C LYS A 107 -14.25 -23.08 12.70
N THR A 108 -13.19 -23.39 13.41
CA THR A 108 -11.99 -22.55 13.49
C THR A 108 -11.03 -22.91 12.37
N GLU A 109 -10.11 -21.98 12.08
CA GLU A 109 -9.02 -22.20 11.13
C GLU A 109 -8.24 -23.50 11.40
N GLN A 110 -8.00 -23.80 12.68
CA GLN A 110 -7.29 -25.02 13.09
C GLN A 110 -8.03 -26.30 12.69
N TYR A 111 -9.37 -26.31 12.79
CA TYR A 111 -10.16 -27.44 12.30
C TYR A 111 -10.08 -27.58 10.78
N VAL A 112 -10.05 -26.48 10.04
CA VAL A 112 -9.91 -26.49 8.57
C VAL A 112 -8.51 -26.99 8.14
N ARG A 113 -7.44 -26.56 8.84
CA ARG A 113 -6.07 -27.10 8.62
C ARG A 113 -6.02 -28.61 8.85
N THR A 114 -6.65 -29.07 9.93
CA THR A 114 -6.73 -30.49 10.28
C THR A 114 -7.55 -31.27 9.25
N PHE A 115 -8.67 -30.69 8.78
CA PHE A 115 -9.46 -31.26 7.69
C PHE A 115 -8.64 -31.45 6.43
N PHE A 116 -7.84 -30.45 6.05
CA PHE A 116 -6.99 -30.53 4.86
C PHE A 116 -6.04 -31.71 4.94
N ALA A 117 -5.36 -31.90 6.08
CA ALA A 117 -4.46 -33.04 6.28
C ALA A 117 -5.20 -34.39 6.25
N ASN A 118 -6.31 -34.50 6.97
CA ASN A 118 -7.04 -35.77 7.15
C ASN A 118 -7.78 -36.23 5.90
N TYR A 119 -8.34 -35.29 5.12
CA TYR A 119 -9.17 -35.60 3.96
C TYR A 119 -8.51 -35.30 2.62
N ARG A 120 -7.20 -34.99 2.62
CA ARG A 120 -6.39 -34.60 1.44
C ARG A 120 -6.64 -35.49 0.23
N LYS A 121 -6.47 -36.80 0.41
CA LYS A 121 -6.62 -37.80 -0.66
C LYS A 121 -8.09 -38.08 -0.98
N LYS A 122 -8.95 -38.15 0.05
CA LYS A 122 -10.36 -38.56 -0.09
C LYS A 122 -11.16 -37.59 -0.98
N TYR A 123 -10.88 -36.29 -0.89
CA TYR A 123 -11.56 -35.27 -1.69
C TYR A 123 -10.66 -34.62 -2.74
N ASN A 124 -9.50 -35.23 -3.03
CA ASN A 124 -8.55 -34.72 -4.01
C ASN A 124 -8.22 -33.22 -3.80
N LEU A 125 -8.01 -32.82 -2.55
CA LEU A 125 -7.86 -31.40 -2.18
C LEU A 125 -6.68 -30.75 -2.91
N ASP A 126 -5.60 -31.51 -3.18
CA ASP A 126 -4.45 -31.04 -3.96
C ASP A 126 -4.83 -30.56 -5.36
N GLN A 127 -5.77 -31.24 -6.02
CA GLN A 127 -6.23 -30.83 -7.33
C GLN A 127 -7.05 -29.53 -7.24
N LEU A 128 -7.89 -29.40 -6.21
CA LEU A 128 -8.67 -28.17 -5.98
C LEU A 128 -7.77 -26.96 -5.72
N ILE A 129 -6.71 -27.13 -4.93
CA ILE A 129 -5.71 -26.08 -4.69
C ILE A 129 -5.03 -25.70 -6.00
N LYS A 130 -4.56 -26.68 -6.78
CA LYS A 130 -3.89 -26.43 -8.07
C LYS A 130 -4.80 -25.71 -9.06
N ASP A 131 -6.07 -26.08 -9.11
CA ASP A 131 -7.06 -25.44 -9.97
C ASP A 131 -7.30 -23.99 -9.54
N TRP A 132 -7.38 -23.75 -8.22
CA TRP A 132 -7.48 -22.40 -7.65
C TRP A 132 -6.24 -21.56 -7.96
N GLU A 133 -5.02 -22.09 -7.78
CA GLU A 133 -3.76 -21.40 -8.08
C GLU A 133 -3.69 -20.99 -9.57
N ARG A 134 -4.15 -21.86 -10.48
CA ARG A 134 -4.21 -21.58 -11.92
C ARG A 134 -5.18 -20.46 -12.26
N SER A 135 -6.33 -20.38 -11.59
CA SER A 135 -7.34 -19.36 -11.87
C SER A 135 -7.07 -18.02 -11.18
N ASN A 136 -6.47 -18.06 -9.97
CA ASN A 136 -6.27 -16.90 -9.11
C ASN A 136 -4.84 -16.34 -9.14
N GLY A 137 -3.94 -16.94 -9.93
CA GLY A 137 -2.63 -16.37 -10.25
C GLY A 137 -1.67 -16.29 -9.06
N HIS A 138 -1.56 -17.35 -8.26
CA HIS A 138 -0.55 -17.38 -7.20
C HIS A 138 0.84 -17.66 -7.80
N SER A 139 1.68 -16.61 -7.84
CA SER A 139 3.13 -16.73 -7.99
C SER A 139 3.69 -17.57 -6.83
N PRO A 140 4.68 -18.46 -7.03
CA PRO A 140 5.17 -19.38 -5.99
C PRO A 140 5.97 -18.71 -4.86
N GLU A 141 6.00 -17.38 -4.76
CA GLU A 141 6.92 -16.65 -3.86
C GLU A 141 6.50 -16.63 -2.39
N ASP A 142 5.26 -17.00 -2.03
CA ASP A 142 4.82 -17.05 -0.62
C ASP A 142 4.93 -18.45 0.02
N ALA A 143 5.54 -19.42 -0.68
CA ALA A 143 5.63 -20.80 -0.20
C ALA A 143 6.88 -21.09 0.65
N ALA A 144 7.73 -20.10 0.93
CA ALA A 144 8.91 -20.27 1.74
C ALA A 144 9.04 -19.15 2.80
N GLU A 145 9.25 -19.60 4.04
CA GLU A 145 9.80 -18.85 5.18
C GLU A 145 8.79 -18.17 6.14
N ASP A 146 8.37 -18.99 7.11
CA ASP A 146 8.39 -18.64 8.54
C ASP A 146 9.71 -17.93 8.86
N ASN A 147 9.67 -16.63 9.18
CA ASN A 147 10.53 -15.88 10.11
C ASN A 147 10.11 -14.40 10.12
N ASP A 148 10.14 -13.79 11.29
CA ASP A 148 9.71 -12.44 11.61
C ASP A 148 10.25 -11.34 10.67
N ASP A 149 9.38 -10.48 10.14
CA ASP A 149 9.82 -9.17 9.65
C ASP A 149 8.89 -8.02 10.09
N VAL A 150 9.45 -7.30 11.05
CA VAL A 150 9.22 -5.91 11.45
C VAL A 150 8.65 -5.06 10.32
N ILE A 151 7.51 -4.43 10.59
CA ILE A 151 6.96 -3.33 9.80
C ILE A 151 7.95 -2.15 9.84
N CYS A 152 8.88 -2.11 8.89
CA CYS A 152 9.71 -0.94 8.62
C CYS A 152 8.92 0.07 7.80
N LEU A 153 8.01 0.81 8.45
CA LEU A 153 7.51 2.07 7.93
C LEU A 153 8.61 3.12 8.09
N SER A 154 9.39 3.37 7.04
CA SER A 154 10.16 4.61 6.91
C SER A 154 10.33 4.99 5.44
N PRO A 155 9.94 6.22 5.03
CA PRO A 155 10.09 6.68 3.66
C PRO A 155 11.55 7.08 3.42
N SER A 156 12.23 6.45 2.46
CA SER A 156 13.58 6.86 2.07
C SER A 156 13.57 7.81 0.86
N PRO A 157 14.40 8.88 0.87
CA PRO A 157 14.41 9.93 -0.14
C PRO A 157 15.33 9.58 -1.32
N SER A 158 14.82 9.70 -2.55
CA SER A 158 15.58 9.45 -3.78
C SER A 158 16.77 10.40 -3.93
N LYS A 159 17.96 9.81 -4.09
CA LYS A 159 19.22 10.49 -4.39
C LYS A 159 19.27 10.93 -5.86
N LYS A 160 19.91 12.08 -6.05
CA LYS A 160 20.16 12.79 -7.32
C LYS A 160 21.21 12.04 -8.14
N GLU A 161 20.91 11.73 -9.39
CA GLU A 161 21.88 11.19 -10.36
C GLU A 161 22.80 12.30 -10.88
N CYS A 162 24.11 12.04 -10.86
CA CYS A 162 25.15 12.84 -11.49
C CYS A 162 25.69 12.01 -12.67
N LEU A 163 25.32 12.35 -13.91
CA LEU A 163 25.94 11.77 -15.10
C LEU A 163 27.00 12.71 -15.67
N LYS A 164 28.24 12.20 -15.73
CA LYS A 164 29.38 12.76 -16.44
C LYS A 164 29.20 12.56 -17.95
N ASN A 165 29.27 13.65 -18.71
CA ASN A 165 29.38 13.63 -20.17
C ASN A 165 30.82 13.30 -20.61
N GLY A 166 30.97 12.33 -21.51
CA GLY A 166 32.24 12.03 -22.17
C GLY A 166 32.06 10.96 -23.24
N GLY A 167 31.76 11.37 -24.48
CA GLY A 167 31.50 10.42 -25.57
C GLY A 167 31.45 11.06 -26.97
N LYS A 168 32.62 11.46 -27.47
CA LYS A 168 33.12 11.34 -28.85
C LYS A 168 32.07 11.27 -30.00
N VAL A 169 31.98 12.34 -30.78
CA VAL A 169 31.24 12.39 -32.06
C VAL A 169 32.11 11.81 -33.19
N VAL A 170 31.54 10.91 -33.97
CA VAL A 170 32.09 10.35 -35.22
C VAL A 170 31.03 10.48 -36.34
N THR A 171 31.52 10.57 -37.57
CA THR A 171 30.86 10.66 -38.90
C THR A 171 30.50 12.08 -39.35
N GLY A 172 30.81 12.57 -40.55
CA GLY A 172 31.31 11.96 -41.78
C GLY A 172 30.31 12.15 -42.92
N HIS A 173 30.76 12.78 -44.02
CA HIS A 173 30.17 12.90 -45.38
C HIS A 173 29.13 14.00 -45.73
N ALA A 174 29.53 14.87 -46.68
CA ALA A 174 28.76 15.30 -47.86
C ALA A 174 29.74 15.95 -48.88
N THR A 175 30.24 15.23 -49.90
CA THR A 175 29.82 15.19 -51.33
C THR A 175 29.79 16.51 -52.11
N LYS A 176 30.64 16.50 -53.15
CA LYS A 176 30.69 17.25 -54.43
C LYS A 176 31.12 18.71 -54.44
#